data_AF-A0AAV5A3C7-F1
#
_entry.id   AF-A0AAV5A3C7-F1
#
_cell.length_a   1.000
_cell.length_b   1.000
_cell.length_c   1.000
_cell.angle_alpha   90.00
_cell.angle_beta   90.00
_cell.angle_gamma   90.00
#
_symmetry.space_group_name_H-M   'P 1'
#
loop_
_entity.id
_entity.type
_entity.pdbx_description
1 polymer ?
#
loop_
_entity_poly.entity_id
_entity_poly.type
_entity_poly.pdbx_seq_one_letter_code
_entity_poly.pdbx_strand_id
1 'polypeptide(L)'
;MAGYVHFQVPPLPIQLMGAPATAWAIAYDIDTRRTQNDLGHGWNSHRCEYDMTSLTSFYPTPANTYNQLVTMLTTAGYNRSQYSDYLRPNADAVTTWRVMMGLMNLLPAWKMETTIKGLKMYTMERPHLQDVSARVRLGGEFAQVLRGPTPRVLVEAVDQDELEYVPETPLPLLPAKIYPTFTSGFESAQLVNCM
;
A
#
# COMPACT_ATOMS: atom_id res chain seq x y z
N MET A 1 -7.62 17.10 34.32
CA MET A 1 -6.81 17.90 33.37
C MET A 1 -6.27 16.93 32.32
N ALA A 2 -6.93 16.82 31.17
CA ALA A 2 -6.42 16.01 30.07
C ALA A 2 -5.38 16.85 29.32
N GLY A 3 -4.10 16.47 29.43
CA GLY A 3 -3.04 17.10 28.67
C GLY A 3 -3.20 16.72 27.20
N TYR A 4 -3.39 17.70 26.32
CA TYR A 4 -3.28 17.50 24.88
C TYR A 4 -1.83 17.13 24.57
N VAL A 5 -1.58 15.86 24.27
CA VAL A 5 -0.32 15.45 23.67
C VAL A 5 -0.54 15.44 22.17
N HIS A 6 -0.22 16.58 21.54
CA HIS A 6 -0.13 16.68 20.10
C HIS A 6 1.05 15.79 19.66
N PHE A 7 0.83 14.92 18.68
CA PHE A 7 1.94 14.19 18.06
C PHE A 7 3.01 15.21 17.62
N GLN A 8 4.21 15.11 18.18
CA GLN A 8 5.27 16.03 17.82
C GLN A 8 5.85 15.60 16.47
N VAL A 9 5.54 16.38 15.43
CA VAL A 9 6.13 16.16 14.10
C VAL A 9 7.65 16.31 14.24
N PRO A 10 8.43 15.26 13.90
CA PRO A 10 9.88 15.34 13.96
C PRO A 10 10.40 16.41 13.00
N PRO A 11 11.58 17.00 13.29
CA PRO A 11 12.19 17.95 12.38
C PRO A 11 12.42 17.33 11.00
N LEU A 12 12.32 18.15 9.96
CA LEU A 12 12.61 17.72 8.60
C LEU A 12 14.06 17.24 8.51
N PRO A 13 14.33 16.00 8.04
CA PRO A 13 15.68 15.55 7.78
C PRO A 13 16.34 16.41 6.71
N ILE A 14 17.53 16.95 7.00
CA ILE A 14 18.27 17.83 6.09
C ILE A 14 18.58 17.16 4.75
N GLN A 15 18.71 15.83 4.74
CA GLN A 15 18.95 15.03 3.54
C GLN A 15 17.81 15.08 2.52
N LEU A 16 16.59 15.47 2.95
CA LEU A 16 15.45 15.65 2.05
C LEU A 16 15.44 17.05 1.42
N MET A 17 16.25 17.99 1.92
CA MET A 17 16.33 19.34 1.35
C MET A 17 17.10 19.30 0.04
N GLY A 18 16.50 19.84 -1.02
CA GLY A 18 17.10 19.85 -2.36
C GLY A 18 16.97 18.53 -3.13
N ALA A 19 16.29 17.52 -2.56
CA ALA A 19 15.94 16.32 -3.31
C ALA A 19 15.04 16.70 -4.50
N PRO A 20 15.25 16.09 -5.69
CA PRO A 20 14.54 16.48 -6.89
C PRO A 20 13.05 16.18 -6.78
N ALA A 21 12.24 17.07 -7.35
CA ALA A 21 10.83 16.83 -7.55
C ALA A 21 10.65 15.71 -8.57
N THR A 22 10.12 14.57 -8.13
CA THR A 22 9.96 13.33 -8.91
C THR A 22 8.67 12.64 -8.48
N ALA A 23 8.45 11.38 -8.85
CA ALA A 23 7.35 10.63 -8.25
C ALA A 23 7.79 10.13 -6.86
N TRP A 24 7.19 10.68 -5.81
CA TRP A 24 7.42 10.25 -4.44
C TRP A 24 6.24 9.42 -3.95
N ALA A 25 6.58 8.36 -3.21
CA ALA A 25 5.63 7.41 -2.67
C ALA A 25 5.66 7.39 -1.14
N ILE A 26 4.52 7.06 -0.56
CA ILE A 26 4.33 6.76 0.86
C ILE A 26 3.75 5.36 0.94
N ALA A 27 4.46 4.47 1.64
CA ALA A 27 4.00 3.14 1.96
C ALA A 27 3.86 2.98 3.48
N TYR A 28 2.75 2.39 3.91
CA TYR A 28 2.53 2.06 5.31
C TYR A 28 2.19 0.57 5.49
N ASP A 29 2.44 0.06 6.68
CA ASP A 29 1.97 -1.25 7.14
C ASP A 29 1.42 -1.07 8.55
N ILE A 30 0.23 -1.59 8.79
CA ILE A 30 -0.52 -1.40 10.04
C ILE A 30 -0.95 -2.77 10.54
N ASP A 31 -0.84 -2.99 11.84
CA ASP A 31 -1.39 -4.16 12.49
C ASP A 31 -2.92 -4.12 12.46
N THR A 32 -3.49 -4.87 11.51
CA THR A 32 -4.95 -5.01 11.36
C THR A 32 -5.60 -5.50 12.64
N ARG A 33 -4.98 -6.44 13.38
CA ARG A 33 -5.56 -6.96 14.63
C ARG A 33 -5.55 -5.89 15.72
N ARG A 34 -4.48 -5.13 15.88
CA ARG A 34 -4.46 -4.01 16.86
C ARG A 34 -5.40 -2.88 16.46
N THR A 35 -5.64 -2.71 15.16
CA THR A 35 -6.59 -1.72 14.64
C THR A 35 -8.04 -2.13 14.89
N GLN A 36 -8.32 -3.44 14.83
CA GLN A 36 -9.66 -4.05 14.93
C GLN A 36 -10.03 -4.53 16.34
N ASN A 37 -9.05 -4.85 17.17
CA ASN A 37 -9.29 -5.14 18.57
C ASN A 37 -9.58 -3.81 19.26
N ASP A 38 -10.72 -3.73 19.96
CA ASP A 38 -11.12 -2.54 20.71
C ASP A 38 -10.12 -2.27 21.84
N LEU A 39 -9.06 -1.53 21.52
CA LEU A 39 -8.41 -0.67 22.46
C LEU A 39 -9.40 0.46 22.79
N GLY A 40 -9.47 0.89 24.05
CA GLY A 40 -10.46 1.88 24.50
C GLY A 40 -10.45 3.17 23.66
N HIS A 41 -11.49 4.01 23.80
CA HIS A 41 -11.69 5.28 23.08
C HIS A 41 -12.23 5.20 21.64
N GLY A 42 -13.11 4.22 21.35
CA GLY A 42 -13.85 4.19 20.07
C GLY A 42 -12.97 3.94 18.84
N TRP A 43 -11.91 3.13 18.99
CA TRP A 43 -11.01 2.85 17.86
C TRP A 43 -11.71 2.11 16.72
N ASN A 44 -12.72 1.29 17.02
CA ASN A 44 -13.54 0.61 15.99
C ASN A 44 -14.94 1.19 15.81
N SER A 45 -15.24 2.34 16.41
CA SER A 45 -16.56 2.94 16.21
C SER A 45 -16.70 3.43 14.77
N HIS A 46 -17.92 3.37 14.23
CA HIS A 46 -18.20 3.92 12.90
C HIS A 46 -18.05 5.46 12.86
N ARG A 47 -18.02 6.10 14.03
CA ARG A 47 -17.87 7.55 14.24
C ARG A 47 -16.75 7.79 15.23
N CYS A 48 -15.75 8.60 14.90
CA CYS A 48 -14.75 9.01 15.91
C CYS A 48 -15.49 9.67 17.08
N GLU A 49 -15.18 9.27 18.32
CA GLU A 49 -15.58 10.06 19.50
C GLU A 49 -14.74 11.34 19.48
N TYR A 50 -15.37 12.45 19.14
CA TYR A 50 -14.73 13.77 19.10
C TYR A 50 -14.81 14.37 20.51
N ASP A 51 -13.67 14.74 21.11
CA ASP A 51 -13.70 15.63 22.26
C ASP A 51 -14.13 17.03 21.78
N MET A 52 -15.23 17.52 22.35
CA MET A 52 -16.09 18.60 21.86
C MET A 52 -15.49 20.01 22.03
N THR A 53 -14.17 20.13 22.06
CA THR A 53 -13.42 21.37 22.35
C THR A 53 -12.73 21.97 21.13
N SER A 54 -12.68 21.27 19.98
CA SER A 54 -12.09 21.78 18.74
C SER A 54 -13.16 22.28 17.76
N LEU A 55 -13.21 23.59 17.54
CA LEU A 55 -14.24 24.34 16.78
C LEU A 55 -14.24 24.13 15.24
N THR A 56 -13.70 23.03 14.72
CA THR A 56 -13.33 22.96 13.28
C THR A 56 -13.89 21.81 12.45
N SER A 57 -14.83 20.96 12.92
CA SER A 57 -15.44 19.98 12.02
C SER A 57 -16.91 19.65 12.32
N PHE A 58 -17.79 20.01 11.38
CA PHE A 58 -19.24 19.76 11.42
C PHE A 58 -19.64 18.44 10.73
N TYR A 59 -18.68 17.58 10.36
CA TYR A 59 -18.94 16.31 9.68
C TYR A 59 -18.46 15.11 10.52
N PRO A 60 -19.24 14.02 10.60
CA PRO A 60 -18.81 12.80 11.27
C PRO A 60 -17.57 12.24 10.55
N THR A 61 -16.43 12.30 11.22
CA THR A 61 -15.20 11.65 10.71
C THR A 61 -15.33 10.15 10.97
N PRO A 62 -15.17 9.27 9.96
CA PRO A 62 -15.22 7.83 10.18
C PRO A 62 -14.03 7.38 11.03
N ALA A 63 -14.23 6.64 12.13
CA ALA A 63 -13.11 6.12 12.94
C ALA A 63 -12.34 4.96 12.28
N ASN A 64 -12.79 4.55 11.08
CA ASN A 64 -12.06 3.59 10.26
C ASN A 64 -10.75 4.21 9.76
N THR A 65 -9.65 3.71 10.32
CA THR A 65 -8.27 4.13 10.03
C THR A 65 -7.96 4.11 8.53
N TYR A 66 -8.39 3.07 7.81
CA TYR A 66 -8.11 2.97 6.38
C TYR A 66 -8.83 4.05 5.57
N ASN A 67 -10.07 4.40 5.93
CA ASN A 67 -10.80 5.47 5.25
C ASN A 67 -10.17 6.84 5.49
N GLN A 68 -9.72 7.11 6.71
CA GLN A 68 -9.03 8.36 7.00
C GLN A 68 -7.66 8.42 6.30
N LEU A 69 -6.89 7.33 6.27
CA LEU A 69 -5.63 7.24 5.51
C LEU A 69 -5.86 7.54 4.02
N VAL A 70 -6.84 6.86 3.41
CA VAL A 70 -7.22 7.09 2.01
C VAL A 70 -7.59 8.55 1.81
N THR A 71 -8.42 9.11 2.69
CA THR A 71 -8.89 10.50 2.57
C THR A 71 -7.73 11.49 2.67
N MET A 72 -6.84 11.34 3.66
CA MET A 72 -5.69 12.23 3.84
C MET A 72 -4.72 12.17 2.66
N LEU A 73 -4.37 10.96 2.21
CA LEU A 73 -3.42 10.76 1.13
C LEU A 73 -3.98 11.25 -0.22
N THR A 74 -5.25 10.94 -0.51
CA THR A 74 -5.90 11.40 -1.75
C THR A 74 -6.10 12.91 -1.75
N THR A 75 -6.48 13.52 -0.63
CA THR A 75 -6.57 14.99 -0.47
C THR A 75 -5.19 15.65 -0.65
N ALA A 76 -4.12 14.99 -0.22
CA ALA A 76 -2.74 15.42 -0.46
C ALA A 76 -2.24 15.14 -1.90
N GLY A 77 -3.09 14.65 -2.80
CA GLY A 77 -2.78 14.40 -4.21
C GLY A 77 -2.06 13.08 -4.49
N TYR A 78 -2.04 12.15 -3.54
CA TYR A 78 -1.46 10.82 -3.75
C TYR A 78 -2.51 9.86 -4.30
N ASN A 79 -2.15 9.16 -5.36
CA ASN A 79 -2.96 8.09 -5.94
C ASN A 79 -2.52 6.75 -5.36
N ARG A 80 -3.50 5.89 -5.06
CA ARG A 80 -3.24 4.54 -4.57
C ARG A 80 -2.65 3.70 -5.69
N SER A 81 -1.42 3.21 -5.53
CA SER A 81 -0.80 2.27 -6.48
C SER A 81 -1.21 0.83 -6.13
N GLN A 82 -0.96 0.40 -4.89
CA GLN A 82 -1.34 -0.92 -4.40
C GLN A 82 -1.60 -0.88 -2.89
N TYR A 83 -2.77 -1.33 -2.44
CA TYR A 83 -3.12 -1.48 -1.01
C TYR A 83 -2.70 -0.30 -0.11
N SER A 84 -1.56 -0.39 0.56
CA SER A 84 -1.05 0.62 1.50
C SER A 84 0.09 1.48 0.92
N ASP A 85 0.23 1.48 -0.41
CA ASP A 85 1.23 2.22 -1.16
C ASP A 85 0.57 3.27 -2.07
N TYR A 86 1.10 4.49 -1.96
CA TYR A 86 0.51 5.71 -2.50
C TYR A 86 1.59 6.53 -3.19
N LEU A 87 1.36 6.88 -4.46
CA LEU A 87 2.32 7.58 -5.30
C LEU A 87 1.76 8.94 -5.73
N ARG A 88 2.59 9.98 -5.66
CA ARG A 88 2.29 11.30 -6.21
C ARG A 88 3.34 11.68 -7.25
N PRO A 89 2.96 11.84 -8.53
CA PRO A 89 3.84 12.38 -9.55
C PRO A 89 4.23 13.83 -9.23
N ASN A 90 5.48 14.20 -9.55
CA ASN A 90 6.01 15.56 -9.38
C ASN A 90 5.85 16.11 -7.96
N ALA A 91 5.93 15.25 -6.95
CA ALA A 91 6.01 15.65 -5.55
C ALA A 91 7.47 15.98 -5.19
N ASP A 92 7.64 16.83 -4.19
CA ASP A 92 8.93 17.05 -3.55
C ASP A 92 9.04 16.22 -2.26
N ALA A 93 10.28 15.92 -1.85
CA ALA A 93 10.55 15.10 -0.68
C ALA A 93 10.05 15.75 0.62
N VAL A 94 10.07 17.09 0.72
CA VAL A 94 9.69 17.82 1.93
C VAL A 94 8.18 17.75 2.14
N THR A 95 7.39 17.97 1.09
CA THR A 95 5.94 17.80 1.11
C THR A 95 5.59 16.35 1.42
N THR A 96 6.28 15.39 0.81
CA THR A 96 6.08 13.96 1.07
C THR A 96 6.32 13.61 2.54
N TRP A 97 7.43 14.07 3.11
CA TRP A 97 7.74 13.90 4.53
C TRP A 97 6.65 14.48 5.44
N ARG A 98 6.20 15.72 5.16
CA ARG A 98 5.15 16.39 5.94
C ARG A 98 3.84 15.62 5.90
N VAL A 99 3.43 15.16 4.72
CA VAL A 99 2.21 14.35 4.55
C VAL A 99 2.36 13.03 5.31
N MET A 100 3.49 12.33 5.15
CA MET A 100 3.78 11.07 5.82
C MET A 100 3.71 11.20 7.35
N MET A 101 4.37 12.21 7.92
CA MET A 101 4.32 12.46 9.36
C MET A 101 2.95 12.94 9.82
N GLY A 102 2.21 13.66 8.95
CA GLY A 102 0.85 14.10 9.21
C GLY A 102 -0.13 12.94 9.44
N LEU A 103 0.14 11.75 8.88
CA LEU A 103 -0.67 10.55 9.12
C LEU A 103 -0.72 10.16 10.60
N MET A 104 0.25 10.58 11.42
CA MET A 104 0.23 10.29 12.86
C MET A 104 -0.84 11.07 13.63
N ASN A 105 -1.42 12.12 13.01
CA ASN A 105 -2.53 12.89 13.59
C ASN A 105 -3.91 12.30 13.26
N LEU A 106 -3.97 11.05 12.80
CA LEU A 106 -5.22 10.36 12.56
C LEU A 106 -6.00 10.17 13.85
N LEU A 107 -7.32 10.21 13.74
CA LEU A 107 -8.20 9.99 14.87
C LEU A 107 -8.61 8.52 14.98
N PRO A 108 -8.86 8.03 16.20
CA PRO A 108 -8.53 8.66 17.48
C PRO A 108 -7.01 8.77 17.70
N ALA A 109 -6.60 9.74 18.54
CA ALA A 109 -5.19 9.97 18.84
C ALA A 109 -4.49 8.69 19.34
N TRP A 110 -3.18 8.58 19.10
CA TRP A 110 -2.34 7.43 19.45
C TRP A 110 -2.64 6.14 18.69
N LYS A 111 -3.71 6.10 17.89
CA LYS A 111 -4.08 4.92 17.12
C LYS A 111 -2.98 4.58 16.13
N MET A 112 -2.44 5.56 15.41
CA MET A 112 -1.40 5.28 14.43
C MET A 112 -0.09 4.87 15.09
N GLU A 113 0.32 5.55 16.17
CA GLU A 113 1.57 5.28 16.88
C GLU A 113 1.62 3.87 17.47
N THR A 114 0.47 3.29 17.85
CA THR A 114 0.38 1.96 18.46
C THR A 114 0.11 0.83 17.47
N THR A 115 -0.42 1.16 16.28
CA THR A 115 -0.81 0.19 15.26
C THR A 115 0.14 0.12 14.08
N ILE A 116 0.94 1.16 13.81
CA ILE A 116 1.90 1.17 12.69
C ILE A 116 3.00 0.12 12.91
N LYS A 117 3.23 -0.71 11.90
CA LYS A 117 4.36 -1.66 11.81
C LYS A 117 5.51 -1.09 10.99
N GLY A 118 5.18 -0.31 9.97
CA GLY A 118 6.16 0.36 9.13
C GLY A 118 5.56 1.56 8.42
N LEU A 119 6.34 2.62 8.30
CA LEU A 119 6.00 3.81 7.54
C LEU A 119 7.25 4.25 6.78
N LYS A 120 7.13 4.38 5.46
CA LYS A 120 8.25 4.59 4.56
C LYS A 120 7.87 5.63 3.52
N MET A 121 8.85 6.42 3.12
CA MET A 121 8.79 7.19 1.88
C MET A 121 9.93 6.78 0.97
N TYR A 122 9.70 6.81 -0.34
CA TYR A 122 10.70 6.48 -1.34
C TYR A 122 10.39 7.21 -2.65
N THR A 123 11.37 7.32 -3.53
CA THR A 123 11.18 7.88 -4.87
C THR A 123 11.11 6.77 -5.91
N MET A 124 10.30 7.00 -6.93
CA MET A 124 10.16 6.15 -8.10
C MET A 124 10.45 6.99 -9.34
N GLU A 125 11.70 6.98 -9.80
CA GLU A 125 12.15 7.86 -10.89
C GLU A 125 11.43 7.61 -12.22
N ARG A 126 11.08 6.36 -12.50
CA ARG A 126 10.42 5.95 -13.75
C ARG A 126 9.25 5.01 -13.45
N PRO A 127 8.11 5.52 -12.95
CA PRO A 127 7.01 4.68 -12.49
C PRO A 127 6.50 3.71 -13.56
N HIS A 128 6.41 4.17 -14.81
CA HIS A 128 5.96 3.36 -15.94
C HIS A 128 6.90 2.19 -16.32
N LEU A 129 8.17 2.20 -15.86
CA LEU A 129 9.11 1.09 -16.07
C LEU A 129 9.29 0.25 -14.80
N GLN A 130 9.12 0.86 -13.63
CA GLN A 130 9.36 0.23 -12.33
C GLN A 130 8.12 -0.49 -11.80
N ASP A 131 6.92 0.00 -12.09
CA ASP A 131 5.67 -0.72 -11.83
C ASP A 131 5.33 -1.63 -13.01
N VAL A 132 5.69 -2.90 -12.89
CA VAL A 132 5.40 -3.93 -13.89
C VAL A 132 4.13 -4.72 -13.58
N SER A 133 3.33 -4.29 -12.60
CA SER A 133 2.15 -5.03 -12.11
C SER A 133 1.19 -5.40 -13.24
N ALA A 134 0.90 -4.44 -14.13
CA ALA A 134 0.02 -4.69 -15.28
C ALA A 134 0.59 -5.70 -16.29
N ARG A 135 1.93 -5.78 -16.41
CA ARG A 135 2.61 -6.69 -17.33
C ARG A 135 2.68 -8.11 -16.79
N VAL A 136 2.81 -8.28 -15.47
CA VAL A 136 2.93 -9.60 -14.81
C VAL A 136 1.60 -10.19 -14.35
N ARG A 137 0.56 -9.36 -14.18
CA ARG A 137 -0.78 -9.84 -13.83
C ARG A 137 -1.29 -10.77 -14.91
N LEU A 138 -2.20 -11.65 -14.51
CA LEU A 138 -2.83 -12.57 -15.44
C LEU A 138 -3.52 -11.82 -16.59
N GLY A 139 -3.28 -12.27 -17.81
CA GLY A 139 -3.69 -11.57 -19.04
C GLY A 139 -2.75 -10.42 -19.45
N GLY A 140 -1.71 -10.15 -18.66
CA GLY A 140 -0.65 -9.21 -18.97
C GLY A 140 0.41 -9.79 -19.90
N GLU A 141 1.33 -8.92 -20.34
CA GLU A 141 2.38 -9.24 -21.32
C GLU A 141 3.19 -10.50 -21.00
N PHE A 142 3.46 -10.77 -19.72
CA PHE A 142 4.29 -11.90 -19.27
C PHE A 142 3.49 -13.08 -18.72
N ALA A 143 2.17 -12.95 -18.57
CA ALA A 143 1.28 -13.98 -18.04
C ALA A 143 0.05 -14.13 -18.94
N GLN A 144 0.29 -14.27 -20.25
CA GLN A 144 -0.75 -14.34 -21.29
C GLN A 144 -1.56 -15.64 -21.28
N VAL A 145 -1.00 -16.71 -20.70
CA VAL A 145 -1.63 -18.04 -20.76
C VAL A 145 -1.79 -18.57 -19.34
N LEU A 146 -3.04 -18.72 -18.91
CA LEU A 146 -3.40 -19.67 -17.86
C LEU A 146 -3.18 -21.07 -18.43
N ARG A 147 -2.14 -21.78 -18.00
CA ARG A 147 -2.01 -23.20 -18.33
C ARG A 147 -2.67 -24.04 -17.24
N GLY A 148 -3.68 -24.81 -17.64
CA GLY A 148 -4.47 -25.67 -16.76
C GLY A 148 -5.72 -24.98 -16.19
N PRO A 149 -6.60 -25.74 -15.53
CA PRO A 149 -7.78 -25.17 -14.88
C PRO A 149 -7.32 -24.17 -13.82
N THR A 150 -7.70 -22.90 -13.97
CA THR A 150 -7.52 -21.90 -12.91
C THR A 150 -8.15 -22.46 -11.65
N PRO A 151 -7.39 -22.69 -10.57
CA PRO A 151 -7.95 -23.16 -9.31
C PRO A 151 -9.15 -22.27 -8.97
N ARG A 152 -10.32 -22.88 -8.72
CA ARG A 152 -11.60 -22.19 -8.52
C ARG A 152 -11.56 -21.11 -7.42
N VAL A 153 -10.54 -21.19 -6.55
CA VAL A 153 -10.26 -20.26 -5.44
C VAL A 153 -9.58 -18.96 -5.90
N LEU A 154 -9.02 -18.90 -7.11
CA LEU A 154 -8.28 -17.75 -7.65
C LEU A 154 -9.12 -16.86 -8.58
N VAL A 155 -10.35 -17.24 -8.87
CA VAL A 155 -11.30 -16.42 -9.63
C VAL A 155 -12.23 -15.74 -8.63
N GLU A 156 -11.95 -14.49 -8.29
CA GLU A 156 -12.97 -13.64 -7.65
C GLU A 156 -14.12 -13.45 -8.65
N ALA A 157 -15.17 -14.26 -8.48
CA ALA A 157 -16.49 -14.18 -9.09
C ALA A 157 -16.56 -13.41 -10.43
N VAL A 158 -16.09 -14.02 -11.51
CA VAL A 158 -16.55 -13.67 -12.85
C VAL A 158 -17.91 -14.35 -13.02
N ASP A 159 -18.94 -13.59 -13.40
CA ASP A 159 -20.27 -14.12 -13.72
C ASP A 159 -20.14 -15.27 -14.74
N GLN A 160 -20.86 -16.36 -14.47
CA GLN A 160 -20.61 -17.69 -15.05
C GLN A 160 -20.92 -17.81 -16.56
N ASP A 161 -21.32 -16.74 -17.23
CA ASP A 161 -21.88 -16.81 -18.58
C ASP A 161 -20.87 -16.55 -19.72
N GLU A 162 -19.59 -16.26 -19.44
CA GLU A 162 -18.57 -15.98 -20.48
C GLU A 162 -17.28 -16.81 -20.39
N LEU A 163 -17.36 -18.09 -19.98
CA LEU A 163 -16.25 -19.02 -20.19
C LEU A 163 -16.66 -20.10 -21.19
N GLU A 164 -16.81 -19.68 -22.46
CA GLU A 164 -16.96 -20.61 -23.57
C GLU A 164 -15.64 -21.36 -23.79
N TYR A 165 -15.67 -22.66 -23.53
CA TYR A 165 -14.58 -23.58 -23.77
C TYR A 165 -14.34 -23.71 -25.28
N VAL A 166 -13.21 -23.16 -25.77
CA VAL A 166 -12.73 -23.42 -27.12
C VAL A 166 -11.84 -24.66 -27.09
N PRO A 167 -12.22 -25.81 -27.69
CA PRO A 167 -11.35 -26.97 -27.76
C PRO A 167 -10.11 -26.65 -28.61
N GLU A 168 -8.95 -27.06 -28.10
CA GLU A 168 -7.64 -26.84 -28.71
C GLU A 168 -7.58 -27.46 -30.13
N THR A 169 -7.42 -26.61 -31.15
CA THR A 169 -6.76 -27.05 -32.37
C THR A 169 -5.26 -27.02 -32.11
N PRO A 170 -4.50 -28.12 -32.26
CA PRO A 170 -3.06 -28.08 -32.04
C PRO A 170 -2.41 -27.14 -33.05
N LEU A 171 -1.89 -26.01 -32.59
CA LEU A 171 -1.02 -25.17 -33.42
C LEU A 171 0.27 -25.94 -33.73
N PRO A 172 0.80 -25.84 -34.96
CA PRO A 172 2.06 -26.47 -35.31
C PRO A 172 3.17 -25.96 -34.39
N LEU A 173 3.93 -26.91 -33.81
CA LEU A 173 5.07 -26.64 -32.94
C LEU A 173 6.09 -25.78 -33.69
N LEU A 174 6.16 -24.50 -33.37
CA LEU A 174 7.32 -23.69 -33.73
C LEU A 174 8.53 -24.16 -32.90
N PRO A 175 9.73 -24.25 -33.49
CA PRO A 175 10.92 -24.68 -32.77
C PRO A 175 11.18 -23.74 -31.59
N ALA A 176 11.38 -24.34 -30.41
CA ALA A 176 11.61 -23.63 -29.17
C ALA A 176 12.77 -22.62 -29.32
N LYS A 177 12.48 -21.32 -29.13
CA LYS A 177 13.54 -20.36 -28.86
C LYS A 177 14.12 -20.71 -27.49
N ILE A 178 15.38 -21.12 -27.49
CA ILE A 178 16.18 -21.32 -26.27
C ILE A 178 16.34 -19.94 -25.64
N TYR A 179 15.63 -19.68 -24.55
CA TYR A 179 15.93 -18.55 -23.68
C TYR A 179 17.07 -18.95 -22.75
N PRO A 180 18.12 -18.12 -22.58
CA PRO A 180 19.19 -18.42 -21.65
C PRO A 180 18.62 -18.52 -20.23
N THR A 181 18.87 -19.65 -19.58
CA THR A 181 18.50 -19.91 -18.19
C THR A 181 19.37 -19.02 -17.31
N PHE A 182 18.78 -18.05 -16.63
CA PHE A 182 19.49 -17.28 -15.61
C PHE A 182 19.60 -18.17 -14.37
N THR A 183 20.77 -18.76 -14.13
CA THR A 183 21.08 -19.47 -12.89
C THR A 183 21.17 -18.44 -11.77
N SER A 184 20.12 -18.32 -10.97
CA SER A 184 20.16 -17.52 -9.74
C SER A 184 21.04 -18.23 -8.71
N GLY A 185 22.26 -17.74 -8.51
CA GLY A 185 23.08 -18.06 -7.35
C GLY A 185 22.50 -17.38 -6.10
N PHE A 186 21.48 -17.99 -5.50
CA PHE A 186 21.13 -17.73 -4.10
C PHE A 186 21.75 -18.85 -3.28
N GLU A 187 22.98 -18.62 -2.81
CA GLU A 187 23.56 -19.42 -1.74
C GLU A 187 22.73 -19.22 -0.47
N SER A 188 22.20 -20.35 0.01
CA SER A 188 21.44 -20.50 1.24
C SER A 188 22.34 -20.31 2.45
N ALA A 189 22.18 -19.19 3.17
CA ALA A 189 22.72 -19.06 4.52
C ALA A 189 21.99 -20.05 5.44
N GLN A 190 22.76 -20.99 5.98
CA GLN A 190 22.32 -22.02 6.91
C GLN A 190 21.81 -21.42 8.23
N LEU A 191 20.67 -21.92 8.69
CA LEU A 191 20.14 -21.73 10.04
C LEU A 191 21.09 -22.38 11.05
N VAL A 192 21.69 -21.59 11.93
CA VAL A 192 22.37 -22.08 13.13
C VAL A 192 21.34 -22.19 14.24
N ASN A 193 21.10 -23.42 14.69
CA ASN A 193 20.35 -23.75 15.89
C ASN A 193 21.04 -23.17 17.13
N CYS A 194 20.33 -22.37 17.92
CA CYS A 194 20.71 -22.11 19.30
C CYS A 194 20.09 -23.20 20.19
N MET A 195 20.96 -23.94 20.89
CA MET A 195 20.62 -24.65 22.13
C MET A 195 20.36 -23.64 23.26
#